data_AF-A0A501PZQ8-F1
#
_entry.id   AF-A0A501PZQ8-F1
#
_cell.length_a   1.000
_cell.length_b   1.000
_cell.length_c   1.000
_cell.angle_alpha   90.00
_cell.angle_beta   90.00
_cell.angle_gamma   90.00
#
_symmetry.space_group_name_H-M   'P 1'
#
loop_
_entity.id
_entity.type
_entity.pdbx_description
1 polymer ?
#
loop_
_entity_poly.entity_id
_entity_poly.type
_entity_poly.pdbx_seq_one_letter_code
_entity_poly.pdbx_strand_id
1 'polypeptide(L)' 'MKTTDQSHINLFEFTTPSSLQKSLNYILFNYLNQKNLILPDNFQTIIEDFYFLLTYLQEIEENSNN' A
#
# COMPACT_ATOMS: atom_id res chain seq x y z
N MET A 1 30.14 -1.26 4.98
CA MET A 1 28.93 -1.32 5.83
C MET A 1 27.79 -0.67 5.06
N LYS A 2 26.79 -1.44 4.64
CA LYS A 2 25.54 -0.88 4.11
C LYS A 2 24.77 -0.37 5.32
N THR A 3 24.65 0.95 5.46
CA THR A 3 23.73 1.56 6.42
C THR A 3 22.32 1.32 5.89
N THR A 4 21.69 0.23 6.31
CA THR A 4 20.26 0.04 6.12
C THR A 4 19.55 1.21 6.79
N ASP A 5 18.89 2.02 6.00
CA ASP A 5 18.19 3.22 6.43
C ASP A 5 17.07 2.80 7.42
N GLN A 6 17.34 2.99 8.71
CA GLN A 6 16.47 2.51 9.80
C GLN A 6 15.13 3.26 9.87
N SER A 7 14.94 4.30 9.05
CA SER A 7 13.70 5.08 8.99
C SER A 7 12.48 4.25 8.51
N HIS A 8 12.69 3.18 7.75
CA HIS A 8 11.62 2.27 7.30
C HIS A 8 11.14 1.27 8.37
N ILE A 9 11.91 1.08 9.45
CA ILE A 9 11.65 0.02 10.45
C ILE A 9 10.41 0.33 11.29
N ASN A 10 10.12 1.61 11.57
CA ASN A 10 9.02 1.99 12.47
C ASN A 10 7.62 1.81 11.87
N LEU A 11 7.46 1.73 10.55
CA LEU A 11 6.15 1.59 9.91
C LEU A 11 5.58 0.16 10.00
N PHE A 12 6.46 -0.84 10.14
CA PHE A 12 6.09 -2.26 10.19
C PHE A 12 6.08 -2.84 11.61
N GLU A 13 6.29 -2.02 12.64
CA GLU A 13 6.23 -2.48 14.04
C GLU A 13 4.85 -3.05 14.43
N PHE A 14 3.79 -2.68 13.70
CA PHE A 14 2.41 -3.06 14.02
C PHE A 14 1.72 -3.93 12.94
N THR A 15 2.30 -4.08 11.75
CA THR A 15 1.70 -4.86 10.65
C THR A 15 2.75 -5.29 9.63
N THR A 16 2.58 -6.47 9.02
CA THR A 16 3.43 -6.92 7.90
C THR A 16 3.06 -6.20 6.59
N PRO A 17 3.98 -6.07 5.63
CA PRO A 17 3.68 -5.54 4.30
C PRO A 17 2.50 -6.25 3.63
N SER A 18 2.44 -7.58 3.64
CA SER A 18 1.32 -8.36 3.09
C SER A 18 -0.01 -8.10 3.78
N SER A 19 -0.02 -7.92 5.10
CA SER A 19 -1.24 -7.57 5.84
C SER A 19 -1.74 -6.18 5.49
N LEU A 20 -0.82 -5.24 5.27
CA LEU A 20 -1.16 -3.88 4.84
C LEU A 20 -1.67 -3.86 3.39
N GLN A 21 -1.04 -4.62 2.47
CA GLN A 21 -1.54 -4.79 1.10
C GLN A 21 -2.97 -5.33 1.08
N LYS A 22 -3.28 -6.34 1.89
CA LYS A 22 -4.65 -6.88 2.00
C LYS A 22 -5.65 -5.81 2.45
N SER A 23 -5.27 -5.01 3.45
CA SER A 23 -6.12 -3.94 3.98
C SER A 23 -6.37 -2.84 2.95
N LEU A 24 -5.33 -2.42 2.22
CA LEU A 24 -5.44 -1.43 1.15
C LEU A 24 -6.32 -1.92 0.00
N ASN A 25 -6.14 -3.16 -0.44
CA ASN A 25 -7.00 -3.77 -1.45
C ASN A 25 -8.46 -3.80 -0.99
N TYR A 26 -8.72 -4.21 0.26
CA TYR A 26 -10.06 -4.24 0.82
C TYR A 26 -10.72 -2.85 0.83
N ILE A 27 -9.99 -1.82 1.26
CA ILE A 27 -10.47 -0.42 1.25
C ILE A 27 -10.80 0.02 -0.18
N LEU A 28 -9.90 -0.22 -1.13
CA LEU A 28 -10.09 0.16 -2.53
C LEU A 28 -11.33 -0.52 -3.13
N PHE A 29 -11.46 -1.85 -2.97
CA PHE A 29 -12.60 -2.59 -3.51
C PHE A 29 -13.92 -2.17 -2.85
N ASN A 30 -13.94 -1.93 -1.55
CA ASN A 30 -15.14 -1.44 -0.87
C ASN A 30 -15.56 -0.06 -1.36
N TYR A 31 -14.59 0.83 -1.62
CA TYR A 31 -14.87 2.14 -2.19
C TYR A 31 -15.46 2.00 -3.60
N LEU A 32 -14.85 1.19 -4.46
CA LEU A 32 -15.30 0.99 -5.85
C LEU A 32 -16.63 0.23 -5.95
N ASN A 33 -16.99 -0.60 -4.97
CA ASN A 33 -18.21 -1.41 -4.99
C ASN A 33 -19.47 -0.67 -4.47
N GLN A 34 -19.43 0.66 -4.39
CA GLN A 34 -20.58 1.45 -3.97
C GLN A 34 -21.61 1.59 -5.08
N LYS A 35 -22.90 1.37 -4.77
CA LYS A 35 -24.02 1.44 -5.75
C LYS A 35 -24.14 2.79 -6.45
N ASN A 36 -23.76 3.89 -5.78
CA ASN A 36 -23.82 5.25 -6.29
C ASN A 36 -22.43 5.89 -6.17
N LEU A 37 -21.42 5.24 -6.73
CA LEU A 37 -20.04 5.70 -6.68
C LEU A 37 -19.93 7.11 -7.30
N ILE A 38 -19.49 8.07 -6.48
CA ILE A 38 -19.09 9.40 -6.92
C ILE A 38 -17.57 9.44 -6.86
N LEU A 39 -16.95 9.57 -8.03
CA LEU A 39 -15.51 9.68 -8.15
C LEU A 39 -15.09 11.12 -7.79
N PRO A 40 -14.04 11.31 -6.97
CA PRO A 40 -13.48 12.63 -6.73
C PRO A 40 -12.77 13.15 -7.98
N ASP A 41 -12.59 14.46 -8.07
CA ASP A 41 -11.95 15.11 -9.23
C ASP A 41 -10.52 14.62 -9.48
N ASN A 42 -9.82 14.21 -8.41
CA ASN A 42 -8.46 13.67 -8.44
C ASN A 42 -8.42 12.13 -8.40
N PHE A 43 -9.49 11.45 -8.83
CA PHE A 43 -9.60 9.99 -8.76
C PHE A 43 -8.41 9.27 -9.41
N GLN A 44 -7.94 9.74 -10.57
CA GLN A 44 -6.80 9.14 -11.25
C GLN A 44 -5.55 9.14 -10.36
N THR A 45 -5.21 10.28 -9.76
CA THR A 45 -4.07 10.41 -8.84
C THR A 45 -4.22 9.48 -7.64
N ILE A 46 -5.42 9.40 -7.06
CA ILE A 46 -5.68 8.49 -5.93
C ILE A 46 -5.41 7.02 -6.33
N ILE A 47 -5.88 6.60 -7.50
CA ILE A 47 -5.65 5.24 -7.99
C ILE A 47 -4.17 4.98 -8.26
N GLU A 48 -3.46 5.91 -8.88
CA GLU A 48 -2.02 5.84 -9.12
C GLU A 48 -1.24 5.72 -7.79
N ASP A 49 -1.59 6.51 -6.78
CA ASP A 49 -0.99 6.45 -5.44
C ASP A 49 -1.25 5.10 -4.75
N PHE A 50 -2.47 4.54 -4.89
CA PHE A 50 -2.80 3.22 -4.36
C PHE A 50 -1.95 2.12 -5.00
N TYR A 51 -1.81 2.13 -6.32
CA TYR A 51 -0.99 1.13 -7.02
C TYR A 51 0.49 1.29 -6.69
N PHE A 52 1.01 2.52 -6.64
CA PHE A 52 2.38 2.79 -6.19
C PHE A 52 2.63 2.19 -4.80
N LEU A 53 1.74 2.43 -3.84
CA LEU A 53 1.87 1.92 -2.47
C LEU A 53 1.81 0.39 -2.42
N LEU A 54 0.92 -0.23 -3.19
CA LEU A 54 0.85 -1.70 -3.27
C LEU A 54 2.14 -2.31 -3.83
N THR A 55 2.68 -1.75 -4.91
CA THR A 55 3.95 -2.18 -5.50
C THR A 55 5.11 -1.99 -4.52
N TYR A 56 5.20 -0.84 -3.86
CA TYR A 56 6.22 -0.57 -2.85
C TYR A 56 6.20 -1.60 -1.71
N LEU A 57 5.01 -1.95 -1.21
CA LEU A 57 4.86 -2.96 -0.16
C LEU A 57 5.25 -4.36 -0.64
N GLN A 58 5.02 -4.69 -1.91
CA GLN A 58 5.46 -5.95 -2.50
C GLN A 58 6.99 -6.01 -2.59
N GLU A 59 7.63 -4.95 -3.08
CA GLU A 59 9.09 -4.87 -3.18
C GLU A 59 9.76 -5.00 -1.80
N ILE A 60 9.18 -4.44 -0.74
CA ILE A 60 9.70 -4.61 0.63
C ILE A 60 9.62 -6.07 1.08
N GLU A 61 8.52 -6.76 0.79
CA GLU A 61 8.34 -8.17 1.16
C GLU A 61 9.31 -9.07 0.41
N GLU A 62 9.52 -8.83 -0.89
CA GLU A 62 10.49 -9.56 -1.71
C GLU A 62 11.93 -9.32 -1.26
N ASN A 63 12.29 -8.08 -0.90
CA ASN A 63 13.63 -7.72 -0.42
C ASN A 63 13.91 -8.18 1.02
N SER A 64 12.88 -8.46 1.83
CA SER A 64 13.03 -8.95 3.20
C SER A 64 13.23 -10.47 3.29
N ASN A 65 12.92 -11.20 2.22
CA ASN A 65 13.00 -12.67 2.15
C ASN A 65 14.28 -13.19 1.45
N ASN A 66 15.17 -12.29 1.00
CA ASN A 66 16.47 -12.59 0.39
C ASN A 66 17.64 -12.19 1.30
#